data_AF-A0A2V9MXZ6-F1
#
_entry.id   AF-A0A2V9MXZ6-F1
#
_cell.length_a   1.000
_cell.length_b   1.000
_cell.length_c   1.000
_cell.angle_alpha   90.00
_cell.angle_beta   90.00
_cell.angle_gamma   90.00
#
_symmetry.space_group_name_H-M   'P 1'
#
loop_
_entity.id
_entity.type
_entity.pdbx_description
1 polymer ?
#
loop_
_entity_poly.entity_id
_entity_poly.type
_entity_poly.pdbx_seq_one_letter_code
_entity_poly.pdbx_strand_id
1 'polypeptide(L)'
;AVIFDEAHELEDVAGSYFGISVSAARLEELCRDVEASLQRNRTYTAGLSGALKSLRERAAFFFSLLPEGEGRFAFENRREFLEENGEEFLGLQRSLTHIGSELENLPSKPEEVFAFARRAQELQVQLGFAMESEDSNTVFWIERRRTGREKLNVSLQATPIDVGPVLRECLWSKLDTVVLTSATLAVGGGFEYIRQRLGIEHARDLVLPSHFDYPNQAILYVPPDLPDPRTPQFSIKAAERIRKLLEITRGRAFVLFTSYAQMRDIYQRLLGEVEFPMLLQGDAPKSALLEEFRLTPNCVLFATSSFWQGVDVQGEQLSCVIIDRLPFAVPSDPVVAARVKAIDAEGGNAFFQYQVPAAVITLKQGFGRLIRSLHDRGLLALLDNRILKKQYGRVFVESLPNYRRTTDIAQVEKFFGIGD
;
A
#
# COMPACT_ATOMS: atom_id res chain seq x y z
N ALA A 1 -9.32 -27.49 -6.56
CA ALA A 1 -9.58 -26.29 -5.74
C ALA A 1 -8.42 -25.32 -5.92
N VAL A 2 -8.70 -24.03 -6.08
CA VAL A 2 -7.67 -22.97 -6.11
C VAL A 2 -7.49 -22.44 -4.69
N ILE A 3 -6.25 -22.26 -4.25
CA ILE A 3 -5.92 -21.76 -2.90
C ILE A 3 -5.26 -20.39 -3.06
N PHE A 4 -5.86 -19.36 -2.46
CA PHE A 4 -5.26 -18.04 -2.33
C PHE A 4 -4.70 -17.90 -0.92
N ASP A 5 -3.37 -17.86 -0.85
CA ASP A 5 -2.67 -17.47 0.36
C ASP A 5 -2.59 -15.94 0.45
N GLU A 6 -2.49 -15.43 1.67
CA GLU A 6 -2.59 -14.00 1.97
C GLU A 6 -3.81 -13.31 1.32
N ALA A 7 -4.96 -13.98 1.35
CA ALA A 7 -6.19 -13.52 0.70
C ALA A 7 -6.72 -12.16 1.23
N HIS A 8 -6.14 -11.61 2.29
CA HIS A 8 -6.41 -10.24 2.74
C HIS A 8 -5.93 -9.18 1.73
N GLU A 9 -4.96 -9.52 0.86
CA GLU A 9 -4.46 -8.63 -0.21
C GLU A 9 -5.29 -8.72 -1.49
N LEU A 10 -6.21 -9.69 -1.59
CA LEU A 10 -6.89 -9.99 -2.85
C LEU A 10 -7.69 -8.81 -3.39
N GLU A 11 -8.25 -7.98 -2.51
CA GLU A 11 -8.96 -6.77 -2.91
C GLU A 11 -8.03 -5.77 -3.63
N ASP A 12 -6.86 -5.52 -3.08
CA ASP A 12 -5.89 -4.58 -3.63
C ASP A 12 -5.25 -5.13 -4.91
N VAL A 13 -4.97 -6.45 -4.95
CA VAL A 13 -4.50 -7.14 -6.15
C VAL A 13 -5.53 -7.07 -7.27
N ALA A 14 -6.81 -7.34 -6.96
CA ALA A 14 -7.90 -7.24 -7.92
C ALA A 14 -8.09 -5.80 -8.40
N GLY A 15 -8.09 -4.83 -7.49
CA GLY A 15 -8.20 -3.41 -7.83
C GLY A 15 -7.07 -2.92 -8.74
N SER A 16 -5.85 -3.40 -8.51
CA SER A 16 -4.69 -3.12 -9.38
C SER A 16 -4.78 -3.83 -10.73
N TYR A 17 -5.18 -5.11 -10.73
CA TYR A 17 -5.24 -5.94 -11.94
C TYR A 17 -6.35 -5.52 -12.91
N PHE A 18 -7.54 -5.23 -12.39
CA PHE A 18 -8.67 -4.73 -13.16
C PHE A 18 -8.66 -3.21 -13.32
N GLY A 19 -7.75 -2.54 -12.61
CA GLY A 19 -7.49 -1.12 -12.77
C GLY A 19 -6.70 -0.81 -14.04
N ILE A 20 -6.62 0.48 -14.35
CA ILE A 20 -5.89 1.01 -15.49
C ILE A 20 -4.85 1.99 -14.99
N SER A 21 -3.66 1.96 -15.60
CA SER A 21 -2.53 2.85 -15.29
C SER A 21 -1.87 3.32 -16.58
N VAL A 22 -2.14 4.56 -17.02
CA VAL A 22 -1.48 5.16 -18.20
C VAL A 22 -0.52 6.25 -17.74
N SER A 23 0.72 6.23 -18.20
CA SER A 23 1.72 7.23 -17.82
C SER A 23 2.58 7.67 -19.00
N ALA A 24 3.14 8.88 -18.90
CA ALA A 24 4.15 9.36 -19.85
C ALA A 24 5.33 8.38 -19.96
N ALA A 25 5.73 7.76 -18.84
CA ALA A 25 6.80 6.77 -18.83
C ALA A 25 6.44 5.48 -19.61
N ARG A 26 5.22 4.95 -19.50
CA ARG A 26 4.79 3.75 -20.25
C ARG A 26 4.72 4.00 -21.76
N LEU A 27 4.34 5.21 -22.16
CA LEU A 27 4.33 5.65 -23.56
C LEU A 27 5.75 5.80 -24.10
N GLU A 28 6.65 6.42 -23.33
CA GLU A 28 8.06 6.55 -23.69
C GLU A 28 8.77 5.18 -23.77
N GLU A 29 8.46 4.27 -22.87
CA GLU A 29 8.96 2.89 -22.92
C GLU A 29 8.49 2.16 -24.18
N LEU A 30 7.21 2.25 -24.55
CA LEU A 30 6.71 1.71 -25.82
C LEU A 30 7.52 2.27 -27.01
N CYS A 31 7.74 3.59 -27.05
CA CYS A 31 8.50 4.20 -28.12
C CYS A 31 9.95 3.68 -28.19
N ARG A 32 10.60 3.52 -27.04
CA ARG A 32 11.98 2.98 -26.95
C ARG A 32 12.06 1.53 -27.40
N ASP A 33 11.11 0.69 -26.97
CA ASP A 33 11.10 -0.73 -27.32
C ASP A 33 10.90 -0.93 -28.83
N VAL A 34 9.97 -0.17 -29.41
CA VAL A 34 9.72 -0.15 -30.86
C VAL A 34 10.97 0.29 -31.61
N GLU A 35 11.58 1.41 -31.21
CA GLU A 35 12.77 1.96 -31.84
C GLU A 35 13.96 0.97 -31.77
N ALA A 36 14.21 0.39 -30.59
CA ALA A 36 15.28 -0.58 -30.37
C ALA A 36 15.08 -1.88 -31.16
N SER A 37 13.85 -2.40 -31.25
CA SER A 37 13.55 -3.60 -32.03
C SER A 37 13.75 -3.36 -33.53
N LEU A 38 13.23 -2.25 -34.06
CA LEU A 38 13.25 -2.00 -35.50
C LEU A 38 14.62 -1.54 -36.01
N GLN A 39 15.42 -0.88 -35.18
CA GLN A 39 16.83 -0.62 -35.48
C GLN A 39 17.63 -1.93 -35.58
N ARG A 40 17.43 -2.86 -34.62
CA ARG A 40 18.07 -4.19 -34.66
C ARG A 40 17.68 -4.98 -35.91
N ASN A 41 16.41 -4.91 -36.30
CA ASN A 41 15.85 -5.63 -37.45
C ASN A 41 16.03 -4.91 -38.79
N ARG A 42 16.64 -3.71 -38.82
CA ARG A 42 16.83 -2.87 -40.02
C ARG A 42 15.53 -2.55 -40.78
N THR A 43 14.40 -2.50 -40.07
CA THR A 43 13.07 -2.19 -40.59
C THR A 43 12.58 -0.80 -40.18
N TYR A 44 13.47 0.01 -39.60
CA TYR A 44 13.16 1.38 -39.15
C TYR A 44 12.96 2.33 -40.34
N THR A 45 11.77 2.95 -40.43
CA THR A 45 11.38 3.85 -41.52
C THR A 45 11.31 5.31 -41.06
N ALA A 46 11.40 6.26 -42.00
CA ALA A 46 11.24 7.68 -41.70
C ALA A 46 9.83 8.03 -41.20
N GLY A 47 8.80 7.37 -41.73
CA GLY A 47 7.40 7.52 -41.29
C GLY A 47 7.24 7.14 -39.81
N LEU A 48 7.74 5.96 -39.44
CA LEU A 48 7.70 5.51 -38.05
C LEU A 48 8.54 6.39 -37.12
N SER A 49 9.71 6.83 -37.56
CA SER A 49 10.52 7.78 -36.78
C SER A 49 9.74 9.08 -36.49
N GLY A 50 8.98 9.59 -37.47
CA GLY A 50 8.10 10.74 -37.29
C GLY A 50 6.95 10.46 -36.34
N ALA A 51 6.31 9.29 -36.47
CA ALA A 51 5.21 8.85 -35.61
C ALA A 51 5.64 8.72 -34.15
N LEU A 52 6.78 8.07 -33.89
CA LEU A 52 7.37 7.93 -32.55
C LEU A 52 7.72 9.29 -31.93
N LYS A 53 8.33 10.19 -32.70
CA LYS A 53 8.63 11.55 -32.25
C LYS A 53 7.34 12.30 -31.87
N SER A 54 6.33 12.23 -32.73
CA SER A 54 5.04 12.87 -32.47
C SER A 54 4.36 12.33 -31.21
N LEU A 55 4.37 11.01 -31.00
CA LEU A 55 3.82 10.42 -29.78
C LEU A 55 4.54 10.93 -28.53
N ARG A 56 5.88 10.97 -28.54
CA ARG A 56 6.67 11.47 -27.40
C ARG A 56 6.33 12.92 -27.06
N GLU A 57 6.31 13.79 -28.06
CA GLU A 57 6.02 15.23 -27.88
C GLU A 57 4.60 15.44 -27.37
N ARG A 58 3.60 14.78 -27.97
CA ARG A 58 2.20 14.89 -27.53
C ARG A 58 1.96 14.29 -26.15
N ALA A 59 2.59 13.16 -25.84
CA ALA A 59 2.50 12.56 -24.52
C ALA A 59 3.11 13.48 -23.46
N ALA A 60 4.33 13.99 -23.69
CA ALA A 60 4.98 14.91 -22.77
C ALA A 60 4.12 16.17 -22.52
N PHE A 61 3.55 16.75 -23.59
CA PHE A 61 2.68 17.91 -23.48
C PHE A 61 1.39 17.60 -22.72
N PHE A 62 0.63 16.57 -23.13
CA PHE A 62 -0.63 16.20 -22.49
C PHE A 62 -0.46 15.94 -20.98
N PHE A 63 0.55 15.16 -20.58
CA PHE A 63 0.80 14.87 -19.17
C PHE A 63 1.31 16.09 -18.38
N SER A 64 1.85 17.12 -19.05
CA SER A 64 2.22 18.38 -18.41
C SER A 64 1.02 19.27 -18.10
N LEU A 65 -0.08 19.12 -18.84
CA LEU A 65 -1.33 19.88 -18.64
C LEU A 65 -2.16 19.35 -17.48
N LEU A 66 -1.98 18.08 -17.10
CA LEU A 66 -2.73 17.46 -16.01
C LEU A 66 -2.61 18.29 -14.71
N PRO A 67 -3.66 18.34 -13.88
CA PRO A 67 -3.66 19.12 -12.64
C PRO A 67 -2.43 18.88 -11.76
N GLU A 68 -1.93 19.95 -11.14
CA GLU A 68 -0.85 19.87 -10.17
C GLU A 68 -1.29 19.19 -8.88
N GLY A 69 -0.35 18.52 -8.21
CA GLY A 69 -0.59 17.84 -6.95
C GLY A 69 0.62 17.01 -6.51
N GLU A 70 0.62 16.55 -5.27
CA GLU A 70 1.65 15.66 -4.74
C GLU A 70 1.07 14.27 -4.45
N GLY A 71 1.82 13.22 -4.79
CA GLY A 71 1.43 11.84 -4.49
C GLY A 71 0.19 11.42 -5.28
N ARG A 72 -0.81 10.87 -4.57
CA ARG A 72 -2.07 10.36 -5.11
C ARG A 72 -3.19 11.34 -4.79
N PHE A 73 -3.95 11.76 -5.80
CA PHE A 73 -5.10 12.65 -5.61
C PHE A 73 -6.18 12.40 -6.65
N ALA A 74 -7.44 12.65 -6.30
CA ALA A 74 -8.58 12.42 -7.17
C ALA A 74 -8.55 13.35 -8.40
N PHE A 75 -9.00 12.85 -9.55
CA PHE A 75 -9.17 13.65 -10.75
C PHE A 75 -10.66 13.94 -10.96
N GLU A 76 -11.20 14.86 -10.15
CA GLU A 76 -12.64 15.14 -10.11
C GLU A 76 -13.10 15.93 -11.35
N ASN A 77 -12.27 16.85 -11.83
CA ASN A 77 -12.59 17.80 -12.89
C ASN A 77 -12.23 17.29 -14.30
N ARG A 78 -12.38 15.99 -14.57
CA ARG A 78 -11.98 15.39 -15.86
C ARG A 78 -12.77 15.95 -17.05
N ARG A 79 -14.08 16.19 -16.88
CA ARG A 79 -14.92 16.73 -17.95
C ARG A 79 -14.47 18.14 -18.36
N GLU A 80 -14.33 19.03 -17.37
CA GLU A 80 -13.82 20.39 -17.57
C GLU A 80 -12.42 20.39 -18.18
N PHE A 81 -11.54 19.51 -17.70
CA PHE A 81 -10.21 19.33 -18.28
C PHE A 81 -10.25 18.94 -19.76
N LEU A 82 -11.17 18.04 -20.15
CA LEU A 82 -11.35 17.64 -21.56
C LEU A 82 -12.01 18.74 -22.41
N GLU A 83 -12.86 19.58 -21.82
CA GLU A 83 -13.42 20.76 -22.51
C GLU A 83 -12.31 21.76 -22.85
N GLU A 84 -11.33 21.94 -21.95
CA GLU A 84 -10.21 22.87 -22.14
C GLU A 84 -9.07 22.28 -23.00
N ASN A 85 -8.76 20.98 -22.85
CA ASN A 85 -7.57 20.33 -23.42
C ASN A 85 -7.92 19.16 -24.37
N GLY A 86 -9.12 19.20 -24.95
CA GLY A 86 -9.65 18.11 -25.78
C GLY A 86 -8.85 17.88 -27.06
N GLU A 87 -8.30 18.92 -27.69
CA GLU A 87 -7.51 18.78 -28.91
C GLU A 87 -6.20 18.02 -28.68
N GLU A 88 -5.59 18.23 -27.52
CA GLU A 88 -4.35 17.63 -27.04
C GLU A 88 -4.56 16.17 -26.70
N PHE A 89 -5.64 15.87 -25.98
CA PHE A 89 -6.10 14.51 -25.72
C PHE A 89 -6.34 13.74 -27.02
N LEU A 90 -7.15 14.30 -27.93
CA LEU A 90 -7.45 13.69 -29.23
C LEU A 90 -6.18 13.59 -30.11
N GLY A 91 -5.26 14.54 -30.00
CA GLY A 91 -3.97 14.50 -30.66
C GLY A 91 -3.13 13.31 -30.19
N LEU A 92 -3.07 13.07 -28.88
CA LEU A 92 -2.37 11.93 -28.30
C LEU A 92 -3.02 10.60 -28.70
N GLN A 93 -4.34 10.51 -28.64
CA GLN A 93 -5.12 9.37 -29.14
C GLN A 93 -4.78 9.04 -30.59
N ARG A 94 -4.80 10.06 -31.48
CA ARG A 94 -4.44 9.89 -32.90
C ARG A 94 -2.99 9.42 -33.09
N SER A 95 -2.04 9.93 -32.31
CA SER A 95 -0.64 9.48 -32.40
C SER A 95 -0.46 8.03 -31.98
N LEU A 96 -1.21 7.53 -31.00
CA LEU A 96 -1.23 6.11 -30.63
C LEU A 96 -1.78 5.24 -31.76
N THR A 97 -2.92 5.62 -32.35
CA THR A 97 -3.49 4.92 -33.51
C THR A 97 -2.52 4.93 -34.69
N HIS A 98 -1.88 6.08 -34.96
CA HIS A 98 -0.95 6.22 -36.08
C HIS A 98 0.26 5.29 -35.96
N ILE A 99 0.84 5.13 -34.77
CA ILE A 99 1.93 4.17 -34.54
C ILE A 99 1.45 2.74 -34.77
N GLY A 100 0.26 2.38 -34.31
CA GLY A 100 -0.35 1.07 -34.59
C GLY A 100 -0.41 0.80 -36.09
N SER A 101 -0.90 1.77 -36.86
CA SER A 101 -1.00 1.66 -38.32
C SER A 101 0.37 1.59 -39.02
N GLU A 102 1.37 2.39 -38.60
CA GLU A 102 2.73 2.31 -39.15
C GLU A 102 3.36 0.93 -38.90
N LEU A 103 3.18 0.37 -37.69
CA LEU A 103 3.66 -0.98 -37.35
C LEU A 103 2.97 -2.06 -38.18
N GLU A 104 1.66 -1.92 -38.42
CA GLU A 104 0.90 -2.83 -39.28
C GLU A 104 1.26 -2.73 -40.76
N ASN A 105 1.79 -1.60 -41.22
CA ASN A 105 2.20 -1.40 -42.61
C ASN A 105 3.66 -1.79 -42.89
N LEU A 106 4.40 -2.27 -41.88
CA LEU A 106 5.77 -2.73 -42.08
C LEU A 106 5.82 -3.94 -43.04
N PRO A 107 6.74 -3.93 -44.03
CA PRO A 107 6.84 -4.98 -45.05
C PRO A 107 7.34 -6.32 -44.48
N SER A 108 8.10 -6.28 -43.39
CA SER A 108 8.49 -7.44 -42.60
C SER A 108 8.04 -7.21 -41.16
N LYS A 109 7.25 -8.15 -40.62
CA LYS A 109 6.69 -8.10 -39.27
C LYS A 109 7.31 -9.19 -38.41
N PRO A 110 8.42 -8.89 -37.70
CA PRO A 110 8.84 -9.71 -36.57
C PRO A 110 7.67 -9.94 -35.61
N GLU A 111 7.67 -11.08 -34.90
CA GLU A 111 6.62 -11.41 -33.92
C GLU A 111 6.43 -10.30 -32.87
N GLU A 112 7.52 -9.63 -32.48
CA GLU A 112 7.53 -8.48 -31.56
C GLU A 112 6.68 -7.30 -32.05
N VAL A 113 6.55 -7.08 -33.37
CA VAL A 113 5.79 -5.94 -33.93
C VAL A 113 4.30 -6.05 -33.61
N PHE A 114 3.75 -7.27 -33.63
CA PHE A 114 2.36 -7.50 -33.23
C PHE A 114 2.14 -7.18 -31.75
N ALA A 115 3.11 -7.50 -30.89
CA ALA A 115 3.05 -7.14 -29.47
C ALA A 115 3.09 -5.62 -29.26
N PHE A 116 3.89 -4.88 -30.04
CA PHE A 116 3.92 -3.41 -29.96
C PHE A 116 2.63 -2.75 -30.46
N ALA A 117 2.08 -3.20 -31.59
CA ALA A 117 0.81 -2.70 -32.11
C ALA A 117 -0.33 -2.93 -31.10
N ARG A 118 -0.38 -4.13 -30.52
CA ARG A 118 -1.33 -4.45 -29.44
C ARG A 118 -1.12 -3.56 -28.22
N ARG A 119 0.12 -3.35 -27.78
CA ARG A 119 0.43 -2.47 -26.63
C ARG A 119 0.05 -1.01 -26.90
N ALA A 120 0.21 -0.51 -28.13
CA ALA A 120 -0.24 0.82 -28.54
C ALA A 120 -1.78 0.93 -28.47
N GLN A 121 -2.50 -0.07 -28.97
CA GLN A 121 -3.95 -0.15 -28.91
C GLN A 121 -4.46 -0.24 -27.46
N GLU A 122 -3.82 -1.05 -26.62
CA GLU A 122 -4.15 -1.16 -25.20
C GLU A 122 -3.96 0.17 -24.48
N LEU A 123 -2.85 0.88 -24.69
CA LEU A 123 -2.61 2.19 -24.12
C LEU A 123 -3.62 3.24 -24.62
N GLN A 124 -4.03 3.15 -25.89
CA GLN A 124 -5.07 4.02 -26.45
C GLN A 124 -6.41 3.82 -25.73
N VAL A 125 -6.89 2.58 -25.62
CA VAL A 125 -8.15 2.23 -24.96
C VAL A 125 -8.11 2.61 -23.48
N GLN A 126 -7.00 2.33 -22.81
CA GLN A 126 -6.79 2.68 -21.41
C GLN A 126 -6.82 4.20 -21.19
N LEU A 127 -6.19 4.97 -22.07
CA LEU A 127 -6.18 6.43 -22.00
C LEU A 127 -7.59 7.00 -22.25
N GLY A 128 -8.33 6.44 -23.20
CA GLY A 128 -9.72 6.81 -23.47
C GLY A 128 -10.59 6.56 -22.25
N PHE A 129 -10.55 5.33 -21.70
CA PHE A 129 -11.29 4.99 -20.49
C PHE A 129 -10.93 5.89 -19.31
N ALA A 130 -9.65 6.15 -19.06
CA ALA A 130 -9.21 6.98 -17.93
C ALA A 130 -9.71 8.43 -18.01
N MET A 131 -9.95 8.96 -19.20
CA MET A 131 -10.36 10.35 -19.41
C MET A 131 -11.88 10.50 -19.65
N GLU A 132 -12.48 9.62 -20.43
CA GLU A 132 -13.83 9.77 -20.96
C GLU A 132 -14.88 8.92 -20.21
N SER A 133 -14.48 7.85 -19.51
CA SER A 133 -15.44 6.97 -18.82
C SER A 133 -16.15 7.69 -17.68
N GLU A 134 -17.45 7.46 -17.57
CA GLU A 134 -18.31 7.96 -16.47
C GLU A 134 -18.77 6.85 -15.53
N ASP A 135 -18.08 5.69 -15.55
CA ASP A 135 -18.40 4.56 -14.70
C ASP A 135 -18.43 4.93 -13.21
N SER A 136 -19.61 4.79 -12.60
CA SER A 136 -19.85 5.10 -11.18
C SER A 136 -19.13 4.17 -10.22
N ASN A 137 -18.74 2.96 -10.66
CA ASN A 137 -17.96 2.03 -9.86
C ASN A 137 -16.44 2.24 -10.06
N THR A 138 -16.00 3.31 -10.71
CA THR A 138 -14.58 3.55 -10.97
C THR A 138 -14.12 4.89 -10.39
N VAL A 139 -13.00 4.86 -9.69
CA VAL A 139 -12.28 6.06 -9.22
C VAL A 139 -11.21 6.42 -10.22
N PHE A 140 -11.24 7.67 -10.68
CA PHE A 140 -10.21 8.22 -11.54
C PHE A 140 -9.32 9.16 -10.73
N TRP A 141 -8.02 8.94 -10.81
CA TRP A 141 -7.07 9.66 -9.98
C TRP A 141 -5.73 9.82 -10.69
N ILE A 142 -4.95 10.78 -10.22
CA ILE A 142 -3.61 11.06 -10.72
C ILE A 142 -2.60 10.62 -9.67
N GLU A 143 -1.54 9.96 -10.14
CA GLU A 143 -0.36 9.71 -9.34
C GLU A 143 0.84 10.49 -9.88
N ARG A 144 1.50 11.24 -9.01
CA ARG A 144 2.78 11.90 -9.28
C ARG A 144 3.84 11.32 -8.36
N ARG A 145 4.74 10.51 -8.91
CA ARG A 145 5.90 9.94 -8.19
C ARG A 145 7.19 10.56 -8.70
N ARG A 146 8.08 10.92 -7.78
CA ARG A 146 9.46 11.30 -8.12
C ARG A 146 10.26 10.03 -8.39
N THR A 147 10.88 9.96 -9.58
CA THR A 147 11.77 8.87 -9.99
C THR A 147 13.19 9.42 -10.14
N GLY A 148 14.12 8.95 -9.32
CA GLY A 148 15.49 9.47 -9.29
C GLY A 148 15.56 10.92 -8.80
N ARG A 149 16.58 11.67 -9.25
CA ARG A 149 16.86 13.03 -8.76
C ARG A 149 15.95 14.12 -9.35
N GLU A 150 15.34 13.95 -10.53
CA GLU A 150 14.66 15.07 -11.22
C GLU A 150 13.41 14.70 -12.06
N LYS A 151 13.11 13.43 -12.35
CA LYS A 151 11.98 13.08 -13.23
C LYS A 151 10.70 12.77 -12.46
N LEU A 152 9.70 13.64 -12.59
CA LEU A 152 8.33 13.40 -12.15
C LEU A 152 7.65 12.45 -13.15
N ASN A 153 7.30 11.25 -12.71
CA ASN A 153 6.43 10.36 -13.46
C ASN A 153 4.98 10.67 -13.07
N VAL A 154 4.18 11.05 -14.06
CA VAL A 154 2.75 11.34 -13.91
C VAL A 154 1.98 10.19 -14.54
N SER A 155 1.04 9.62 -13.80
CA SER A 155 0.16 8.57 -14.28
C SER A 155 -1.30 8.89 -14.00
N LEU A 156 -2.14 8.59 -14.98
CA LEU A 156 -3.59 8.52 -14.86
C LEU A 156 -3.95 7.11 -14.45
N GLN A 157 -4.79 7.01 -13.43
CA GLN A 157 -5.18 5.77 -12.81
C GLN A 157 -6.70 5.67 -12.78
N ALA A 158 -7.22 4.48 -13.06
CA ALA A 158 -8.63 4.16 -12.87
C ALA A 158 -8.73 2.87 -12.05
N THR A 159 -9.45 2.89 -10.94
CA THR A 159 -9.52 1.74 -10.02
C THR A 159 -10.97 1.48 -9.63
N PRO A 160 -11.48 0.24 -9.72
CA PRO A 160 -12.82 -0.07 -9.25
C PRO A 160 -13.00 0.22 -7.75
N ILE A 161 -14.13 0.81 -7.37
CA ILE A 161 -14.53 1.08 -5.98
C ILE A 161 -14.87 -0.24 -5.29
N ASP A 162 -15.69 -1.04 -5.96
CA ASP A 162 -16.04 -2.41 -5.58
C ASP A 162 -15.53 -3.40 -6.65
N VAL A 163 -14.70 -4.33 -6.20
CA VAL A 163 -14.14 -5.41 -7.03
C VAL A 163 -14.99 -6.68 -6.97
N GLY A 164 -15.95 -6.77 -6.05
CA GLY A 164 -16.80 -7.94 -5.84
C GLY A 164 -17.51 -8.43 -7.10
N PRO A 165 -18.22 -7.56 -7.86
CA PRO A 165 -18.88 -7.94 -9.11
C PRO A 165 -17.89 -8.48 -10.16
N VAL A 166 -16.73 -7.83 -10.28
CA VAL A 166 -15.69 -8.23 -11.24
C VAL A 166 -15.10 -9.58 -10.87
N LEU A 167 -14.78 -9.78 -9.58
CA LEU A 167 -14.28 -11.07 -9.07
C LEU A 167 -15.32 -12.17 -9.24
N ARG A 168 -16.60 -11.87 -9.09
CA ARG A 168 -17.67 -12.86 -9.31
C ARG A 168 -17.69 -13.36 -10.75
N GLU A 169 -17.65 -12.45 -11.72
CA GLU A 169 -17.67 -12.81 -13.14
C GLU A 169 -16.37 -13.48 -13.59
N CYS A 170 -15.22 -12.95 -13.14
CA CYS A 170 -13.93 -13.39 -13.65
C CYS A 170 -13.33 -14.57 -12.89
N LEU A 171 -13.71 -14.77 -11.62
CA LEU A 171 -13.06 -15.73 -10.74
C LEU A 171 -14.06 -16.68 -10.06
N TRP A 172 -15.02 -16.17 -9.28
CA TRP A 172 -15.90 -17.01 -8.46
C TRP A 172 -16.84 -17.89 -9.29
N SER A 173 -17.33 -17.39 -10.42
CA SER A 173 -18.21 -18.16 -11.33
C SER A 173 -17.46 -19.19 -12.20
N LYS A 174 -16.13 -19.07 -12.31
CA LYS A 174 -15.30 -19.94 -13.15
C LYS A 174 -14.61 -21.07 -12.38
N LEU A 175 -14.68 -21.03 -11.04
CA LEU A 175 -14.00 -21.97 -10.16
C LEU A 175 -14.99 -22.70 -9.27
N ASP A 176 -15.00 -24.03 -9.33
CA ASP A 176 -15.90 -24.85 -8.51
C ASP A 176 -15.54 -24.82 -7.01
N THR A 177 -14.28 -24.57 -6.67
CA THR A 177 -13.82 -24.55 -5.28
C THR A 177 -12.64 -23.62 -5.10
N VAL A 178 -12.80 -22.66 -4.20
CA VAL A 178 -11.78 -21.69 -3.78
C VAL A 178 -11.57 -21.78 -2.28
N VAL A 179 -10.31 -21.78 -1.86
CA VAL A 179 -9.92 -21.65 -0.45
C VAL A 179 -9.17 -20.34 -0.29
N LEU A 180 -9.69 -19.48 0.60
CA LEU A 180 -9.03 -18.23 0.99
C LEU A 180 -8.40 -18.45 2.37
N THR A 181 -7.09 -18.25 2.47
CA THR A 181 -6.37 -18.37 3.74
C THR A 181 -5.51 -17.13 3.99
N SER A 182 -5.48 -16.68 5.24
CA SER A 182 -4.52 -15.70 5.75
C SER A 182 -4.67 -15.59 7.27
N ALA A 183 -3.58 -15.22 7.96
CA ALA A 183 -3.58 -14.96 9.39
C ALA A 183 -4.53 -13.82 9.83
N THR A 184 -4.94 -12.95 8.89
CA THR A 184 -5.65 -11.69 9.23
C THR A 184 -7.01 -11.52 8.55
N LEU A 185 -7.62 -12.56 7.98
CA LEU A 185 -8.95 -12.44 7.34
C LEU A 185 -10.06 -12.05 8.34
N ALA A 186 -10.02 -12.63 9.55
CA ALA A 186 -11.06 -12.44 10.53
C ALA A 186 -10.86 -11.12 11.31
N VAL A 187 -11.91 -10.31 11.39
CA VAL A 187 -12.00 -9.08 12.18
C VAL A 187 -13.15 -9.22 13.15
N GLY A 188 -12.93 -8.94 14.44
CA GLY A 188 -13.95 -9.08 15.48
C GLY A 188 -14.50 -10.50 15.62
N GLY A 189 -13.74 -11.52 15.19
CA GLY A 189 -14.17 -12.92 15.18
C GLY A 189 -15.01 -13.36 13.98
N GLY A 190 -15.22 -12.50 12.97
CA GLY A 190 -15.99 -12.83 11.76
C GLY A 190 -15.27 -12.48 10.46
N PHE A 191 -15.82 -13.00 9.34
CA PHE A 191 -15.31 -12.79 7.98
C PHE A 191 -16.19 -11.83 7.15
N GLU A 192 -17.14 -11.14 7.78
CA GLU A 192 -18.09 -10.27 7.07
C GLU A 192 -17.39 -9.20 6.23
N TYR A 193 -16.39 -8.54 6.82
CA TYR A 193 -15.60 -7.52 6.13
C TYR A 193 -15.02 -8.04 4.80
N ILE A 194 -14.24 -9.14 4.86
CA ILE A 194 -13.58 -9.65 3.65
C ILE A 194 -14.59 -10.23 2.66
N ARG A 195 -15.68 -10.85 3.14
CA ARG A 195 -16.75 -11.35 2.27
C ARG A 195 -17.40 -10.23 1.49
N GLN A 196 -17.72 -9.12 2.16
CA GLN A 196 -18.29 -7.93 1.52
C GLN A 196 -17.30 -7.33 0.51
N ARG A 197 -16.02 -7.14 0.88
CA ARG A 197 -15.01 -6.54 -0.02
C ARG A 197 -14.70 -7.39 -1.26
N LEU A 198 -14.85 -8.72 -1.16
CA LEU A 198 -14.58 -9.65 -2.26
C LEU A 198 -15.85 -10.11 -3.00
N GLY A 199 -17.04 -9.63 -2.61
CA GLY A 199 -18.32 -10.01 -3.24
C GLY A 199 -18.74 -11.47 -3.00
N ILE A 200 -18.31 -12.07 -1.88
CA ILE A 200 -18.56 -13.46 -1.51
C ILE A 200 -19.87 -13.58 -0.72
N GLU A 201 -20.89 -14.18 -1.33
CA GLU A 201 -22.21 -14.34 -0.72
C GLU A 201 -22.27 -15.52 0.26
N HIS A 202 -21.65 -16.64 -0.12
CA HIS A 202 -21.69 -17.89 0.64
C HIS A 202 -20.29 -18.47 0.80
N ALA A 203 -19.86 -18.67 2.06
CA ALA A 203 -18.59 -19.28 2.39
C ALA A 203 -18.73 -20.18 3.63
N ARG A 204 -17.81 -21.14 3.75
CA ARG A 204 -17.60 -21.86 5.01
C ARG A 204 -16.44 -21.20 5.73
N ASP A 205 -16.73 -20.65 6.90
CA ASP A 205 -15.77 -19.90 7.70
C ASP A 205 -15.11 -20.84 8.72
N LEU A 206 -13.79 -20.70 8.88
CA LEU A 206 -13.02 -21.43 9.88
C LEU A 206 -11.91 -20.54 10.43
N VAL A 207 -11.95 -20.28 11.73
CA VAL A 207 -10.83 -19.66 12.46
C VAL A 207 -10.08 -20.76 13.19
N LEU A 208 -8.81 -20.96 12.83
CA LEU A 208 -7.93 -21.88 13.52
C LEU A 208 -7.23 -21.15 14.68
N PRO A 209 -7.14 -21.77 15.88
CA PRO A 209 -6.39 -21.19 16.98
C PRO A 209 -4.90 -21.14 16.64
N SER A 210 -4.21 -20.10 17.11
CA SER A 210 -2.75 -20.04 17.01
C SER A 210 -2.09 -21.12 17.86
N HIS A 211 -0.98 -21.67 17.39
CA HIS A 211 -0.14 -22.59 18.15
C HIS A 211 0.78 -21.89 19.16
N PHE A 212 0.83 -20.54 19.15
CA PHE A 212 1.68 -19.74 20.02
C PHE A 212 1.01 -19.41 21.36
N ASP A 213 1.80 -19.39 22.43
CA ASP A 213 1.38 -19.00 23.77
C ASP A 213 1.57 -17.48 23.97
N TYR A 214 0.76 -16.70 23.25
CA TYR A 214 0.83 -15.24 23.29
C TYR A 214 0.80 -14.62 24.70
N PRO A 215 -0.01 -15.10 25.67
CA PRO A 215 0.01 -14.56 27.04
C PRO A 215 1.38 -14.61 27.74
N ASN A 216 2.23 -15.59 27.41
CA ASN A 216 3.55 -15.78 28.01
C ASN A 216 4.70 -15.31 27.11
N GLN A 217 4.47 -15.25 25.81
CA GLN A 217 5.44 -14.82 24.80
C GLN A 217 5.41 -13.31 24.53
N ALA A 218 4.25 -12.65 24.59
CA ALA A 218 4.14 -11.26 24.18
C ALA A 218 3.32 -10.40 25.15
N ILE A 219 3.85 -9.20 25.43
CA ILE A 219 3.15 -8.17 26.18
C ILE A 219 2.73 -7.03 25.26
N LEU A 220 1.45 -6.71 25.25
CA LEU A 220 0.88 -5.55 24.56
C LEU A 220 0.78 -4.38 25.54
N TYR A 221 1.56 -3.36 25.28
CA TYR A 221 1.64 -2.14 26.05
C TYR A 221 0.94 -0.98 25.34
N VAL A 222 0.02 -0.31 26.05
CA VAL A 222 -0.62 0.92 25.57
C VAL A 222 -0.52 2.01 26.63
N PRO A 223 0.23 3.09 26.38
CA PRO A 223 0.44 4.14 27.37
C PRO A 223 -0.80 5.04 27.50
N PRO A 224 -1.44 5.11 28.68
CA PRO A 224 -2.68 5.88 28.86
C PRO A 224 -2.41 7.39 28.90
N ASP A 225 -1.18 7.76 29.30
CA ASP A 225 -0.72 9.11 29.62
C ASP A 225 -0.24 9.93 28.41
N LEU A 226 -0.04 9.30 27.25
CA LEU A 226 0.34 10.04 26.03
C LEU A 226 -0.80 10.97 25.57
N PRO A 227 -0.47 12.14 24.99
CA PRO A 227 -1.48 13.03 24.42
C PRO A 227 -2.13 12.40 23.16
N ASP A 228 -3.21 12.99 22.67
CA ASP A 228 -3.84 12.55 21.43
C ASP A 228 -2.83 12.69 20.27
N PRO A 229 -2.65 11.68 19.40
CA PRO A 229 -1.66 11.72 18.33
C PRO A 229 -1.81 12.89 17.35
N ARG A 230 -2.97 13.53 17.32
CA ARG A 230 -3.23 14.71 16.48
C ARG A 230 -2.63 16.00 17.06
N THR A 231 -2.13 15.99 18.29
CA THR A 231 -1.56 17.19 18.92
C THR A 231 -0.04 17.29 18.72
N PRO A 232 0.53 18.51 18.63
CA PRO A 232 1.97 18.70 18.46
C PRO A 232 2.81 18.12 19.61
N GLN A 233 2.26 18.05 20.83
CA GLN A 233 2.96 17.52 22.00
C GLN A 233 3.19 16.00 21.93
N PHE A 234 2.49 15.30 21.04
CA PHE A 234 2.60 13.86 20.87
C PHE A 234 4.01 13.43 20.50
N SER A 235 4.64 14.05 19.50
CA SER A 235 6.00 13.67 19.06
C SER A 235 7.00 13.62 20.20
N ILE A 236 6.95 14.64 21.08
CA ILE A 236 7.90 14.81 22.19
C ILE A 236 7.72 13.67 23.19
N LYS A 237 6.48 13.44 23.63
CA LYS A 237 6.16 12.39 24.61
C LYS A 237 6.28 10.98 24.05
N ALA A 238 5.98 10.80 22.77
CA ALA A 238 6.21 9.55 22.06
C ALA A 238 7.71 9.23 21.99
N ALA A 239 8.57 10.20 21.64
CA ALA A 239 10.02 10.01 21.63
C ALA A 239 10.56 9.61 23.02
N GLU A 240 10.16 10.31 24.09
CA GLU A 240 10.51 9.95 25.47
C GLU A 240 10.10 8.51 25.82
N ARG A 241 8.88 8.10 25.42
CA ARG A 241 8.38 6.75 25.67
C ARG A 241 9.10 5.70 24.83
N ILE A 242 9.38 5.98 23.56
CA ILE A 242 10.16 5.10 22.67
C ILE A 242 11.55 4.86 23.26
N ARG A 243 12.26 5.92 23.69
CA ARG A 243 13.59 5.79 24.33
C ARG A 243 13.55 4.78 25.48
N LYS A 244 12.62 4.95 26.42
CA LYS A 244 12.46 4.03 27.57
C LYS A 244 12.18 2.59 27.13
N LEU A 245 11.30 2.38 26.15
CA LEU A 245 11.00 1.04 25.66
C LEU A 245 12.22 0.41 24.95
N LEU A 246 13.00 1.20 24.21
CA LEU A 246 14.24 0.75 23.58
C LEU A 246 15.31 0.38 24.63
N GLU A 247 15.41 1.11 25.74
CA GLU A 247 16.29 0.76 26.86
C GLU A 247 15.87 -0.56 27.50
N ILE A 248 14.57 -0.74 27.75
CA ILE A 248 14.03 -1.98 28.33
C ILE A 248 14.29 -3.18 27.42
N THR A 249 14.06 -2.99 26.12
CA THR A 249 14.21 -4.06 25.12
C THR A 249 15.64 -4.18 24.61
N ARG A 250 16.57 -3.32 25.05
CA ARG A 250 17.95 -3.24 24.56
C ARG A 250 18.01 -3.15 23.02
N GLY A 251 17.23 -2.25 22.43
CA GLY A 251 17.07 -2.13 20.98
C GLY A 251 16.27 -3.30 20.39
N ARG A 252 16.74 -3.89 19.29
CA ARG A 252 16.08 -5.04 18.60
C ARG A 252 14.63 -4.72 18.27
N ALA A 253 14.43 -3.54 17.68
CA ALA A 253 13.12 -2.92 17.61
C ALA A 253 12.78 -2.41 16.21
N PHE A 254 11.52 -2.61 15.82
CA PHE A 254 10.91 -1.88 14.72
C PHE A 254 10.00 -0.79 15.27
N VAL A 255 10.33 0.46 14.96
CA VAL A 255 9.49 1.63 15.28
C VAL A 255 8.78 2.04 14.01
N LEU A 256 7.47 1.78 13.97
CA LEU A 256 6.62 2.01 12.83
C LEU A 256 5.80 3.27 12.93
N PHE A 257 5.73 3.98 11.81
CA PHE A 257 5.00 5.22 11.71
C PHE A 257 3.93 5.17 10.63
N THR A 258 2.82 5.86 10.85
CA THR A 258 1.85 6.13 9.78
C THR A 258 2.22 7.35 8.93
N SER A 259 3.32 8.06 9.25
CA SER A 259 3.76 9.28 8.56
C SER A 259 5.28 9.39 8.49
N TYR A 260 5.82 9.74 7.30
CA TYR A 260 7.23 10.04 7.10
C TYR A 260 7.71 11.24 7.92
N ALA A 261 6.87 12.28 8.04
CA ALA A 261 7.23 13.48 8.81
C ALA A 261 7.42 13.13 10.30
N GLN A 262 6.50 12.34 10.85
CA GLN A 262 6.56 11.89 12.24
C GLN A 262 7.75 10.96 12.50
N MET A 263 8.02 10.04 11.56
CA MET A 263 9.17 9.14 11.60
C MET A 263 10.48 9.94 11.67
N ARG A 264 10.66 10.92 10.78
CA ARG A 264 11.87 11.75 10.74
C ARG A 264 12.02 12.61 12.00
N ASP A 265 10.95 13.23 12.47
CA ASP A 265 10.95 14.04 13.70
C ASP A 265 11.39 13.21 14.91
N ILE A 266 10.79 12.03 15.12
CA ILE A 266 11.15 11.16 16.25
C ILE A 266 12.55 10.56 16.09
N TYR A 267 12.94 10.15 14.88
CA TYR A 267 14.31 9.67 14.62
C TYR A 267 15.34 10.72 15.01
N GLN A 268 15.18 11.97 14.56
CA GLN A 268 16.11 13.05 14.85
C GLN A 268 16.18 13.37 16.35
N ARG A 269 15.06 13.25 17.08
CA ARG A 269 15.02 13.44 18.54
C ARG A 269 15.72 12.34 19.32
N LEU A 270 15.81 11.14 18.76
CA LEU A 270 16.44 9.98 19.41
C LEU A 270 17.91 9.82 19.01
N LEU A 271 18.34 10.49 17.94
CA LEU A 271 19.71 10.44 17.47
C LEU A 271 20.67 10.98 18.54
N GLY A 272 21.55 10.13 19.05
CA GLY A 272 22.47 10.46 20.15
C GLY A 272 21.88 10.33 21.57
N GLU A 273 20.57 10.05 21.69
CA GLU A 273 19.89 9.81 22.96
C GLU A 273 19.74 8.31 23.28
N VAL A 274 20.02 7.43 22.31
CA VAL A 274 20.04 5.97 22.47
C VAL A 274 21.40 5.41 22.04
N GLU A 275 21.86 4.35 22.72
CA GLU A 275 23.13 3.68 22.43
C GLU A 275 23.06 2.68 21.26
N PHE A 276 21.86 2.47 20.70
CA PHE A 276 21.62 1.43 19.70
C PHE A 276 21.84 1.95 18.27
N PRO A 277 22.38 1.12 17.35
CA PRO A 277 22.42 1.45 15.94
C PRO A 277 21.01 1.73 15.40
N MET A 278 20.82 2.86 14.72
CA MET A 278 19.53 3.28 14.18
C MET A 278 19.56 3.28 12.66
N LEU A 279 18.53 2.69 12.05
CA LEU A 279 18.31 2.71 10.60
C LEU A 279 17.04 3.49 10.30
N LEU A 280 17.07 4.29 9.23
CA LEU A 280 15.94 5.11 8.80
C LEU A 280 15.49 4.73 7.39
N GLN A 281 14.19 4.49 7.23
CA GLN A 281 13.62 4.31 5.90
C GLN A 281 13.82 5.57 5.05
N GLY A 282 14.42 5.37 3.89
CA GLY A 282 14.77 6.43 2.93
C GLY A 282 16.27 6.52 2.67
N ASP A 283 17.09 6.02 3.61
CA ASP A 283 18.55 6.08 3.48
C ASP A 283 19.10 4.99 2.56
N ALA A 284 18.44 3.83 2.50
CA ALA A 284 18.77 2.72 1.61
C ALA A 284 17.51 1.98 1.13
N PRO A 285 17.61 1.14 0.07
CA PRO A 285 16.50 0.28 -0.37
C PRO A 285 15.99 -0.64 0.75
N LYS A 286 14.70 -1.02 0.69
CA LYS A 286 14.05 -1.86 1.72
C LYS A 286 14.81 -3.15 2.02
N SER A 287 15.26 -3.86 0.99
CA SER A 287 16.01 -5.11 1.15
C SER A 287 17.33 -4.91 1.90
N ALA A 288 18.07 -3.86 1.56
CA ALA A 288 19.34 -3.53 2.20
C ALA A 288 19.16 -3.13 3.67
N LEU A 289 18.15 -2.31 3.99
CA LEU A 289 17.85 -1.93 5.39
C LEU A 289 17.47 -3.15 6.24
N LEU A 290 16.73 -4.11 5.68
CA LEU A 290 16.36 -5.33 6.40
C LEU A 290 17.56 -6.28 6.58
N GLU A 291 18.43 -6.36 5.59
CA GLU A 291 19.67 -7.12 5.69
C GLU A 291 20.60 -6.51 6.76
N GLU A 292 20.80 -5.20 6.73
CA GLU A 292 21.59 -4.47 7.72
C GLU A 292 21.03 -4.63 9.13
N PHE A 293 19.69 -4.55 9.30
CA PHE A 293 19.04 -4.81 10.58
C PHE A 293 19.32 -6.22 11.11
N ARG A 294 19.28 -7.24 10.24
CA ARG A 294 19.54 -8.64 10.63
C ARG A 294 21.00 -8.86 11.06
N LEU A 295 21.93 -8.18 10.40
CA LEU A 295 23.37 -8.31 10.65
C LEU A 295 23.86 -7.47 11.83
N THR A 296 23.13 -6.42 12.20
CA THR A 296 23.53 -5.46 13.23
C THR A 296 22.88 -5.80 14.58
N PRO A 297 23.65 -6.19 15.61
CA PRO A 297 23.10 -6.47 16.93
C PRO A 297 22.42 -5.25 17.55
N ASN A 298 21.32 -5.48 18.25
CA ASN A 298 20.56 -4.45 18.98
C ASN A 298 20.01 -3.31 18.11
N CYS A 299 19.96 -3.49 16.79
CA CYS A 299 19.55 -2.45 15.85
C CYS A 299 18.10 -2.01 16.05
N VAL A 300 17.81 -0.75 15.69
CA VAL A 300 16.47 -0.15 15.70
C VAL A 300 16.15 0.40 14.31
N LEU A 301 15.08 -0.10 13.71
CA LEU A 301 14.61 0.35 12.39
C LEU A 301 13.41 1.29 12.54
N PHE A 302 13.55 2.51 12.02
CA PHE A 302 12.49 3.50 11.90
C PHE A 302 11.90 3.43 10.48
N ALA A 303 10.65 3.01 10.36
CA ALA A 303 10.01 2.79 9.07
C ALA A 303 8.51 3.12 9.06
N THR A 304 7.94 3.28 7.87
CA THR A 304 6.50 3.51 7.66
C THR A 304 5.73 2.22 7.37
N SER A 305 4.43 2.33 7.06
CA SER A 305 3.52 1.22 6.70
C SER A 305 4.09 0.20 5.70
N SER A 306 4.97 0.61 4.78
CA SER A 306 5.56 -0.29 3.78
C SER A 306 6.47 -1.38 4.36
N PHE A 307 6.89 -1.27 5.63
CA PHE A 307 7.67 -2.29 6.35
C PHE A 307 6.80 -3.22 7.21
N TRP A 308 5.48 -3.08 7.14
CA TRP A 308 4.56 -3.89 7.96
C TRP A 308 4.34 -5.28 7.37
N GLN A 309 4.49 -5.42 6.04
CA GLN A 309 4.33 -6.68 5.30
C GLN A 309 5.65 -7.16 4.68
N GLY A 310 5.76 -8.48 4.54
CA GLY A 310 6.85 -9.14 3.81
C GLY A 310 8.23 -9.00 4.47
N VAL A 311 8.27 -8.86 5.81
CA VAL A 311 9.51 -8.83 6.58
C VAL A 311 9.61 -10.08 7.42
N ASP A 312 10.66 -10.87 7.23
CA ASP A 312 11.01 -12.00 8.10
C ASP A 312 12.35 -11.71 8.81
N VAL A 313 12.32 -11.63 10.14
CA VAL A 313 13.50 -11.43 11.01
C VAL A 313 13.35 -12.39 12.17
N GLN A 314 13.86 -13.61 11.99
CA GLN A 314 13.71 -14.68 12.98
C GLN A 314 14.63 -14.48 14.18
N GLY A 315 14.18 -14.97 15.34
CA GLY A 315 14.95 -15.02 16.57
C GLY A 315 15.03 -13.68 17.32
N GLU A 316 16.04 -13.57 18.18
CA GLU A 316 16.14 -12.49 19.17
C GLU A 316 16.31 -11.09 18.58
N GLN A 317 16.68 -10.99 17.30
CA GLN A 317 16.95 -9.73 16.60
C GLN A 317 15.74 -8.78 16.52
N LEU A 318 14.51 -9.31 16.65
CA LEU A 318 13.31 -8.50 16.76
C LEU A 318 12.51 -8.88 18.01
N SER A 319 12.73 -8.13 19.09
CA SER A 319 12.05 -8.34 20.38
C SER A 319 11.07 -7.21 20.73
N CYS A 320 11.01 -6.16 19.91
CA CYS A 320 10.16 -5.00 20.15
C CYS A 320 9.53 -4.48 18.85
N VAL A 321 8.23 -4.25 18.89
CA VAL A 321 7.48 -3.60 17.82
C VAL A 321 6.72 -2.44 18.41
N ILE A 322 7.07 -1.24 18.00
CA ILE A 322 6.40 -0.01 18.41
C ILE A 322 5.63 0.54 17.22
N ILE A 323 4.37 0.88 17.42
CA ILE A 323 3.51 1.55 16.45
C ILE A 323 3.08 2.87 17.06
N ASP A 324 3.36 3.97 16.37
CA ASP A 324 3.07 5.31 16.89
C ASP A 324 1.56 5.58 16.95
N ARG A 325 0.81 5.16 15.93
CA ARG A 325 -0.59 5.52 15.71
C ARG A 325 -1.39 4.35 15.16
N LEU A 326 -2.69 4.34 15.45
CA LEU A 326 -3.61 3.42 14.79
C LEU A 326 -3.55 3.62 13.26
N PRO A 327 -3.36 2.55 12.47
CA PRO A 327 -3.09 2.62 11.03
C PRO A 327 -4.37 2.80 10.21
N PHE A 328 -5.11 3.86 10.48
CA PHE A 328 -6.22 4.24 9.61
C PHE A 328 -5.69 4.67 8.25
N ALA A 329 -6.38 4.23 7.20
CA ALA A 329 -6.09 4.65 5.83
C ALA A 329 -6.22 6.18 5.71
N VAL A 330 -5.41 6.77 4.84
CA VAL A 330 -5.41 8.23 4.65
C VAL A 330 -6.71 8.64 3.95
N PRO A 331 -7.55 9.50 4.56
CA PRO A 331 -8.85 9.85 3.97
C PRO A 331 -8.76 10.61 2.64
N SER A 332 -7.63 11.28 2.38
CA SER A 332 -7.37 11.95 1.11
C SER A 332 -6.90 11.01 0.00
N ASP A 333 -6.64 9.74 0.31
CA ASP A 333 -6.37 8.76 -0.74
C ASP A 333 -7.64 8.58 -1.59
N PRO A 334 -7.54 8.70 -2.92
CA PRO A 334 -8.72 8.76 -3.78
C PRO A 334 -9.55 7.47 -3.74
N VAL A 335 -8.91 6.31 -3.64
CA VAL A 335 -9.61 5.02 -3.60
C VAL A 335 -10.32 4.85 -2.26
N VAL A 336 -9.64 5.21 -1.16
CA VAL A 336 -10.22 5.22 0.19
C VAL A 336 -11.42 6.17 0.25
N ALA A 337 -11.27 7.40 -0.24
CA ALA A 337 -12.33 8.42 -0.23
C ALA A 337 -13.57 7.95 -1.01
N ALA A 338 -13.37 7.34 -2.18
CA ALA A 338 -14.46 6.84 -3.00
C ALA A 338 -15.17 5.64 -2.36
N ARG A 339 -14.43 4.69 -1.77
CA ARG A 339 -15.00 3.56 -1.02
C ARG A 339 -15.83 4.05 0.18
N VAL A 340 -15.32 5.04 0.91
CA VAL A 340 -16.05 5.68 2.01
C VAL A 340 -17.35 6.32 1.49
N LYS A 341 -17.26 7.13 0.44
CA LYS A 341 -18.42 7.79 -0.17
C LYS A 341 -19.47 6.81 -0.67
N ALA A 342 -19.06 5.70 -1.29
CA ALA A 342 -19.97 4.67 -1.78
C ALA A 342 -20.73 3.98 -0.64
N ILE A 343 -20.03 3.57 0.41
CA ILE A 343 -20.65 2.93 1.58
C ILE A 343 -21.63 3.89 2.29
N ASP A 344 -21.24 5.15 2.46
CA ASP A 344 -22.10 6.14 3.11
C ASP A 344 -23.34 6.48 2.24
N ALA A 345 -23.20 6.48 0.91
CA ALA A 345 -24.31 6.70 -0.03
C ALA A 345 -25.36 5.56 0.00
N GLU A 346 -24.95 4.34 0.33
CA GLU A 346 -25.83 3.19 0.55
C GLU A 346 -26.48 3.19 1.96
N GLY A 347 -26.25 4.23 2.76
CA GLY A 347 -26.77 4.35 4.13
C GLY A 347 -25.96 3.56 5.17
N GLY A 348 -24.78 3.07 4.79
CA GLY A 348 -23.84 2.39 5.68
C GLY A 348 -23.09 3.34 6.61
N ASN A 349 -22.15 2.78 7.37
CA ASN A 349 -21.21 3.54 8.17
C ASN A 349 -19.80 3.15 7.76
N ALA A 350 -19.20 3.89 6.83
CA ALA A 350 -17.89 3.56 6.28
C ALA A 350 -16.79 3.51 7.33
N PHE A 351 -16.92 4.27 8.42
CA PHE A 351 -15.95 4.23 9.51
C PHE A 351 -15.90 2.85 10.17
N PHE A 352 -17.06 2.28 10.54
CA PHE A 352 -17.12 0.97 11.19
C PHE A 352 -17.09 -0.21 10.23
N GLN A 353 -17.60 -0.05 9.01
CA GLN A 353 -17.69 -1.13 8.01
C GLN A 353 -16.42 -1.27 7.17
N TYR A 354 -15.64 -0.19 6.99
CA TYR A 354 -14.44 -0.21 6.15
C TYR A 354 -13.18 0.23 6.90
N GLN A 355 -13.16 1.44 7.44
CA GLN A 355 -11.91 2.01 7.99
C GLN A 355 -11.40 1.27 9.23
N VAL A 356 -12.28 0.90 10.17
CA VAL A 356 -11.92 0.15 11.37
C VAL A 356 -11.41 -1.26 11.02
N PRO A 357 -12.14 -2.09 10.25
CA PRO A 357 -11.65 -3.41 9.85
C PRO A 357 -10.33 -3.37 9.07
N ALA A 358 -10.19 -2.46 8.11
CA ALA A 358 -8.94 -2.28 7.36
C ALA A 358 -7.77 -1.97 8.31
N ALA A 359 -7.95 -1.00 9.22
CA ALA A 359 -6.93 -0.66 10.20
C ALA A 359 -6.59 -1.81 11.16
N VAL A 360 -7.57 -2.64 11.52
CA VAL A 360 -7.33 -3.85 12.33
C VAL A 360 -6.45 -4.85 11.58
N ILE A 361 -6.74 -5.11 10.30
CA ILE A 361 -5.94 -6.01 9.46
C ILE A 361 -4.50 -5.49 9.37
N THR A 362 -4.34 -4.20 9.06
CA THR A 362 -3.02 -3.56 9.00
C THR A 362 -2.30 -3.67 10.36
N LEU A 363 -2.99 -3.42 11.48
CA LEU A 363 -2.39 -3.56 12.81
C LEU A 363 -1.91 -4.99 13.09
N LYS A 364 -2.72 -6.00 12.75
CA LYS A 364 -2.34 -7.41 12.90
C LYS A 364 -1.10 -7.74 12.08
N GLN A 365 -1.02 -7.27 10.83
CA GLN A 365 0.16 -7.43 9.99
C GLN A 365 1.39 -6.78 10.62
N GLY A 366 1.24 -5.55 11.14
CA GLY A 366 2.30 -4.86 11.88
C GLY A 366 2.80 -5.62 13.12
N PHE A 367 1.93 -6.31 13.85
CA PHE A 367 2.27 -7.08 15.05
C PHE A 367 2.71 -8.53 14.77
N GLY A 368 2.22 -9.15 13.69
CA GLY A 368 2.45 -10.56 13.34
C GLY A 368 3.91 -10.94 13.10
N ARG A 369 4.79 -9.95 13.00
CA ARG A 369 6.24 -10.13 12.87
C ARG A 369 6.99 -10.42 14.17
N LEU A 370 6.38 -10.17 15.33
CA LEU A 370 7.08 -10.27 16.61
C LEU A 370 7.26 -11.74 17.03
N ILE A 371 6.20 -12.53 16.93
CA ILE A 371 6.18 -13.93 17.38
C ILE A 371 6.09 -14.83 16.15
N ARG A 372 7.21 -15.47 15.80
CA ARG A 372 7.33 -16.42 14.68
C ARG A 372 7.76 -17.82 15.12
N SER A 373 8.34 -17.96 16.30
CA SER A 373 8.72 -19.23 16.91
C SER A 373 8.10 -19.42 18.30
N LEU A 374 8.11 -20.66 18.81
CA LEU A 374 7.64 -20.99 20.17
C LEU A 374 8.53 -20.41 21.28
N HIS A 375 9.74 -19.95 20.94
CA HIS A 375 10.70 -19.39 21.88
C HIS A 375 10.78 -17.87 21.80
N ASP A 376 10.14 -17.25 20.82
CA ASP A 376 10.14 -15.81 20.68
C ASP A 376 9.43 -15.18 21.88
N ARG A 377 10.03 -14.10 22.40
CA ARG A 377 9.41 -13.26 23.41
C ARG A 377 9.59 -11.80 23.05
N GLY A 378 8.58 -10.97 23.31
CA GLY A 378 8.71 -9.56 22.97
C GLY A 378 7.61 -8.62 23.40
N LEU A 379 7.83 -7.36 23.05
CA LEU A 379 6.98 -6.21 23.34
C LEU A 379 6.26 -5.76 22.07
N LEU A 380 4.93 -5.66 22.16
CA LEU A 380 4.13 -4.89 21.23
C LEU A 380 3.75 -3.59 21.95
N ALA A 381 4.13 -2.43 21.44
CA ALA A 381 3.74 -1.14 21.99
C ALA A 381 2.93 -0.36 20.97
N LEU A 382 1.72 0.06 21.34
CA LEU A 382 0.91 0.98 20.55
C LEU A 382 0.80 2.29 21.31
N LEU A 383 1.40 3.36 20.80
CA LEU A 383 1.48 4.66 21.47
C LEU A 383 0.18 5.49 21.36
N ASP A 384 -0.87 4.92 20.77
CA ASP A 384 -2.13 5.57 20.50
C ASP A 384 -3.20 5.19 21.55
N ASN A 385 -3.42 6.07 22.53
CA ASN A 385 -4.39 5.82 23.59
C ASN A 385 -5.87 5.84 23.13
N ARG A 386 -6.15 6.17 21.85
CA ARG A 386 -7.52 6.12 21.32
C ARG A 386 -8.07 4.69 21.32
N ILE A 387 -7.21 3.68 21.25
CA ILE A 387 -7.62 2.27 21.41
C ILE A 387 -8.24 1.98 22.78
N LEU A 388 -7.88 2.75 23.82
CA LEU A 388 -8.45 2.62 25.17
C LEU A 388 -9.69 3.50 25.34
N LYS A 389 -9.69 4.69 24.74
CA LYS A 389 -10.67 5.75 24.99
C LYS A 389 -11.88 5.75 24.06
N LYS A 390 -11.76 5.17 22.86
CA LYS A 390 -12.80 5.22 21.82
C LYS A 390 -13.54 3.89 21.72
N GLN A 391 -14.83 3.94 21.40
CA GLN A 391 -15.69 2.76 21.28
C GLN A 391 -15.14 1.72 20.28
N TYR A 392 -14.60 2.17 19.15
CA TYR A 392 -14.01 1.27 18.15
C TYR A 392 -12.77 0.53 18.66
N GLY A 393 -12.12 1.00 19.72
CA GLY A 393 -10.92 0.39 20.28
C GLY A 393 -11.15 -1.05 20.74
N ARG A 394 -12.38 -1.36 21.17
CA ARG A 394 -12.81 -2.73 21.50
C ARG A 394 -12.63 -3.70 20.32
N VAL A 395 -12.97 -3.28 19.10
CA VAL A 395 -12.83 -4.11 17.89
C VAL A 395 -11.37 -4.45 17.63
N PHE A 396 -10.45 -3.50 17.81
CA PHE A 396 -9.02 -3.77 17.70
C PHE A 396 -8.58 -4.80 18.74
N VAL A 397 -8.92 -4.57 19.99
CA VAL A 397 -8.52 -5.41 21.12
C VAL A 397 -9.07 -6.84 21.02
N GLU A 398 -10.33 -7.02 20.59
CA GLU A 398 -10.95 -8.33 20.38
C GLU A 398 -10.41 -9.05 19.14
N SER A 399 -9.90 -8.31 18.15
CA SER A 399 -9.35 -8.90 16.94
C SER A 399 -7.91 -9.39 17.11
N LEU A 400 -7.13 -8.73 17.97
CA LEU A 400 -5.74 -9.12 18.23
C LEU A 400 -5.68 -10.46 18.99
N PRO A 401 -4.59 -11.23 18.82
CA PRO A 401 -4.32 -12.37 19.69
C PRO A 401 -4.38 -12.03 21.18
N ASN A 402 -4.56 -13.05 22.02
CA ASN A 402 -4.69 -12.89 23.46
C ASN A 402 -3.33 -12.60 24.13
N TYR A 403 -2.72 -11.46 23.80
CA TYR A 403 -1.50 -10.97 24.43
C TYR A 403 -1.73 -10.63 25.90
N ARG A 404 -0.68 -10.68 26.72
CA ARG A 404 -0.72 -10.05 28.06
C ARG A 404 -0.82 -8.54 27.87
N ARG A 405 -1.89 -7.91 28.34
CA ARG A 405 -2.12 -6.46 28.15
C ARG A 405 -1.71 -5.67 29.39
N THR A 406 -1.07 -4.52 29.20
CA THR A 406 -0.74 -3.61 30.30
C THR A 406 -0.77 -2.15 29.84
N THR A 407 -1.13 -1.26 30.77
CA THR A 407 -0.96 0.20 30.64
C THR A 407 0.18 0.73 31.51
N ASP A 408 0.75 -0.15 32.35
CA ASP A 408 1.84 0.15 33.27
C ASP A 408 3.17 -0.33 32.68
N ILE A 409 4.14 0.59 32.62
CA ILE A 409 5.48 0.32 32.09
C ILE A 409 6.30 -0.57 33.02
N ALA A 410 6.03 -0.56 34.33
CA ALA A 410 6.73 -1.43 35.27
C ALA A 410 6.46 -2.93 35.00
N GLN A 411 5.27 -3.25 34.47
CA GLN A 411 4.98 -4.62 34.01
C GLN A 411 5.80 -5.00 32.77
N VAL A 412 6.17 -4.04 31.94
CA VAL A 412 7.06 -4.27 30.79
C VAL A 412 8.49 -4.51 31.29
N GLU A 413 8.99 -3.69 32.22
CA GLU A 413 10.31 -3.89 32.85
C GLU A 413 10.41 -5.28 33.49
N LYS A 414 9.40 -5.67 34.28
CA LYS A 414 9.32 -7.01 34.89
C LYS A 414 9.27 -8.13 33.85
N PHE A 415 8.58 -7.93 32.73
CA PHE A 415 8.51 -8.94 31.66
C PHE A 415 9.88 -9.20 31.02
N PHE A 416 10.75 -8.18 30.95
CA PHE A 416 12.13 -8.29 30.45
C PHE A 416 13.18 -8.50 31.55
N GLY A 417 12.77 -8.71 32.81
CA GLY A 417 13.69 -8.98 33.92
C GLY A 417 14.54 -7.78 34.32
N ILE A 418 14.05 -6.55 34.13
CA ILE A 418 14.68 -5.33 34.61
C ILE A 418 14.04 -4.97 35.95
N GLY A 419 14.86 -4.91 37.01
CA GLY A 419 14.42 -4.48 38.34
C GLY A 419 14.30 -5.58 39.41
N ASP A 420 14.97 -6.72 39.23
CA ASP A 420 15.27 -7.66 40.33
C ASP A 420 16.70 -7.44 40.88
#